data_AF-A0A8D8BPC5-F1
#
_entry.id   AF-A0A8D8BPC5-F1
#
_cell.length_a   1.000
_cell.length_b   1.000
_cell.length_c   1.000
_cell.angle_alpha   90.00
_cell.angle_beta   90.00
_cell.angle_gamma   90.00
#
_symmetry.space_group_name_H-M   'P 1'
#
loop_
_entity.id
_entity.type
_entity.pdbx_description
1 polymer ?
#
loop_
_entity_poly.entity_id
_entity_poly.type
_entity_poly.pdbx_seq_one_letter_code
_entity_poly.pdbx_strand_id
1 'polypeptide(L)'
;AQLPIGNMPADTVLFGADLFYARHLLKSNFILWWSPSSRPDLGGREADDSRLLAEFEDNISVVQNRSGFYGTVCVELSIESLAVSALLQAGKVQEMEGASSAITFDVIPQAS
;
A
#
# COMPACT_ATOMS: atom_id res chain seq x y z
N ALA A 1 3.20 3.49 23.78
CA ALA A 1 4.40 2.85 23.19
C ALA A 1 5.43 2.63 24.29
N GLN A 2 5.97 1.42 24.46
CA GLN A 2 7.11 1.19 25.36
C GLN A 2 8.39 1.60 24.64
N LEU A 3 8.76 2.87 24.73
CA LEU A 3 9.96 3.43 24.11
C LEU A 3 10.79 4.10 25.20
N PRO A 4 12.11 3.85 25.29
CA PRO A 4 12.97 4.59 26.21
C PRO A 4 12.87 6.09 25.95
N ILE A 5 12.88 6.87 27.03
CA ILE A 5 12.87 8.34 26.94
C ILE A 5 14.10 8.80 26.14
N GLY A 6 13.88 9.69 25.18
CA GLY A 6 14.94 10.25 24.34
C GLY A 6 15.19 9.52 23.01
N ASN A 7 14.57 8.36 22.77
CA ASN A 7 14.70 7.62 21.51
C ASN A 7 13.55 7.90 20.53
N MET A 8 13.09 9.15 20.48
CA MET A 8 11.95 9.58 19.65
C MET A 8 12.43 10.57 18.57
N PRO A 9 12.34 10.24 17.28
CA PRO A 9 12.70 11.15 16.20
C PRO A 9 11.66 12.25 16.00
N ALA A 10 12.00 13.23 15.16
CA ALA A 10 11.14 14.38 14.87
C ALA A 10 9.77 13.96 14.29
N ASP A 11 9.75 12.96 13.40
CA ASP A 11 8.49 12.37 12.92
C ASP A 11 8.05 11.23 13.84
N THR A 12 7.38 11.62 14.91
CA THR A 12 6.85 10.72 15.94
C THR A 12 5.73 9.81 15.41
N VAL A 13 4.92 10.29 14.47
CA VAL A 13 3.75 9.54 13.98
C VAL A 13 4.20 8.39 13.09
N LEU A 14 5.07 8.68 12.13
CA LEU A 14 5.62 7.67 11.24
C LEU A 14 6.45 6.65 12.03
N PHE A 15 7.35 7.12 12.90
CA PHE A 15 8.13 6.24 13.76
C PHE A 15 7.26 5.36 14.66
N GLY A 16 6.16 5.91 15.19
CA GLY A 16 5.19 5.15 15.96
C GLY A 16 4.56 4.03 15.14
N ALA A 17 4.13 4.34 13.92
CA ALA A 17 3.54 3.36 13.00
C ALA A 17 4.54 2.23 12.67
N ASP A 18 5.78 2.56 12.30
CA ASP A 18 6.85 1.59 12.01
C ASP A 18 7.15 0.70 13.22
N LEU A 19 7.28 1.30 14.40
CA LEU A 19 7.57 0.59 15.64
C LEU A 19 6.44 -0.39 16.00
N PHE A 20 5.18 0.02 15.86
CA PHE A 20 4.06 -0.86 16.10
C PHE A 20 4.00 -1.97 15.06
N TYR A 21 4.20 -1.65 13.77
CA TYR A 21 4.16 -2.64 12.70
C TYR A 21 5.24 -3.71 12.86
N ALA A 22 6.50 -3.31 13.09
CA ALA A 22 7.61 -4.22 13.33
C ALA A 22 7.37 -5.14 14.54
N ARG A 23 6.82 -4.60 15.64
CA ARG A 23 6.47 -5.41 16.83
C ARG A 23 5.36 -6.41 16.55
N HIS A 24 4.36 -6.05 15.75
CA HIS A 24 3.31 -6.98 15.35
C HIS A 24 3.85 -8.12 14.48
N LEU A 25 4.74 -7.80 13.53
CA LEU A 25 5.42 -8.81 12.70
C LEU A 25 6.23 -9.78 13.56
N LEU A 26 7.09 -9.27 14.45
CA LEU A 26 7.91 -10.10 15.33
C LEU A 26 7.07 -11.00 16.23
N LYS A 27 5.98 -10.47 16.82
CA LYS A 27 5.07 -11.26 17.67
C LYS A 27 4.39 -12.40 16.88
N SER A 28 4.16 -12.18 15.60
CA SER A 28 3.56 -13.15 14.69
C SER A 28 4.59 -14.03 13.97
N ASN A 29 5.87 -14.00 14.39
CA ASN A 29 6.98 -14.76 13.80
C ASN A 29 7.25 -14.46 12.31
N PHE A 30 6.97 -13.24 11.86
CA PHE A 30 7.41 -12.77 10.54
C PHE A 30 8.83 -12.20 10.61
N ILE A 31 9.57 -12.36 9.51
CA ILE A 31 10.86 -11.71 9.31
C ILE A 31 10.66 -10.24 8.93
N LEU A 32 11.60 -9.38 9.34
CA LEU A 32 11.57 -7.96 9.01
C LEU A 32 12.31 -7.75 7.68
N TRP A 33 11.58 -7.41 6.62
CA TRP A 33 12.15 -7.04 5.30
C TRP A 33 12.58 -5.57 5.25
N TRP A 34 13.28 -5.11 6.29
CA TRP A 34 13.65 -3.72 6.45
C TRP A 34 15.10 -3.49 6.04
N SER A 35 15.37 -2.39 5.33
CA SER A 35 16.72 -1.91 5.06
C SER A 35 16.83 -0.41 5.35
N PRO A 36 18.06 0.13 5.55
CA PRO A 36 18.27 1.57 5.67
C PRO A 36 17.99 2.39 4.39
N SER A 37 17.74 1.71 3.27
CA SER A 37 17.43 2.36 1.99
C SER A 37 15.92 2.61 1.85
N SER A 38 15.51 3.24 0.74
CA SER A 38 14.10 3.37 0.38
C SER A 38 13.46 2.08 -0.12
N ARG A 39 14.22 0.97 -0.18
CA ARG A 39 13.76 -0.35 -0.65
C ARG A 39 13.72 -1.35 0.51
N PRO A 40 12.77 -2.29 0.52
CA PRO A 40 12.80 -3.40 1.47
C PRO A 40 14.04 -4.28 1.26
N ASP A 41 14.46 -5.00 2.31
CA ASP A 41 15.49 -6.03 2.19
C ASP A 41 14.87 -7.28 1.54
N LEU A 42 15.26 -7.53 0.29
CA LEU A 42 14.77 -8.65 -0.52
C LEU A 42 15.87 -9.72 -0.71
N GLY A 43 16.89 -9.74 0.15
CA GLY A 43 17.94 -10.76 0.12
C GLY A 43 18.91 -10.63 -1.06
N GLY A 44 19.25 -9.40 -1.47
CA GLY A 44 20.21 -9.10 -2.54
C GLY A 44 19.58 -8.91 -3.93
N ARG A 45 18.24 -8.87 -4.02
CA ARG A 45 17.47 -8.66 -5.26
C ARG A 45 16.70 -7.34 -5.25
N GLU A 46 17.12 -6.38 -4.44
CA GLU A 46 16.40 -5.12 -4.21
C GLU A 46 16.28 -4.30 -5.49
N ALA A 47 17.24 -4.42 -6.40
CA ALA A 47 17.26 -3.71 -7.69
C ALA A 47 16.29 -4.31 -8.73
N ASP A 48 15.90 -5.58 -8.57
CA ASP A 48 15.10 -6.31 -9.55
C ASP A 48 13.60 -6.02 -9.43
N ASP A 49 13.14 -5.52 -8.28
CA ASP A 49 11.72 -5.23 -8.05
C ASP A 49 11.35 -3.83 -8.56
N SER A 50 10.92 -3.76 -9.82
CA SER A 50 10.39 -2.54 -10.46
C SER A 50 8.87 -2.38 -10.31
N ARG A 51 8.17 -3.33 -9.66
CA ARG A 51 6.70 -3.29 -9.57
C ARG A 51 6.19 -2.07 -8.81
N LEU A 52 6.94 -1.61 -7.79
CA LEU A 52 6.64 -0.37 -7.05
C LEU A 52 6.74 0.90 -7.91
N LEU A 53 7.43 0.84 -9.05
CA LEU A 53 7.54 1.96 -10.00
C LEU A 53 6.43 1.93 -11.06
N ALA A 54 5.84 0.76 -11.32
CA ALA A 54 4.83 0.58 -12.35
C ALA A 54 3.43 1.11 -11.95
N GLU A 55 3.10 1.09 -10.65
CA GLU A 55 1.76 1.48 -10.16
C GLU A 55 1.41 2.96 -10.39
N PHE A 56 2.38 3.83 -10.68
CA PHE A 56 2.13 5.25 -10.95
C PHE A 56 1.90 5.59 -12.43
N GLU A 57 2.21 4.68 -13.37
CA GLU A 57 2.03 4.94 -14.81
C GLU A 57 0.57 4.78 -15.26
N ASP A 58 -0.25 3.98 -14.56
CA ASP A 58 -1.64 3.71 -14.92
C ASP A 58 -2.65 4.65 -14.24
N ASN A 59 -2.31 5.94 -14.10
CA ASN A 59 -3.31 6.97 -13.75
C ASN A 59 -4.22 7.24 -14.96
N ILE A 60 -5.05 6.25 -15.31
CA ILE A 60 -6.09 6.38 -16.32
C ILE A 60 -7.18 7.28 -15.72
N SER A 61 -7.11 8.57 -15.99
CA SER A 61 -8.19 9.48 -15.66
C SER A 61 -9.42 9.09 -16.48
N VAL A 62 -10.45 8.53 -15.82
CA VAL A 62 -11.73 8.22 -16.48
C VAL A 62 -12.51 9.52 -16.62
N VAL A 63 -12.52 10.09 -17.83
CA VAL A 63 -13.31 11.28 -18.15
C VAL A 63 -14.62 10.86 -18.81
N GLN A 64 -15.73 11.03 -18.10
CA GLN A 64 -17.07 10.88 -18.65
C GLN A 64 -17.70 12.27 -18.82
N ASN A 65 -17.65 12.80 -20.04
CA ASN A 65 -18.22 14.10 -20.36
C ASN A 65 -19.56 13.92 -21.08
N ARG A 66 -20.65 14.41 -20.47
CA ARG A 66 -21.95 14.59 -21.12
C ARG A 66 -22.26 16.08 -21.16
N SER A 67 -22.20 16.66 -22.35
CA SER A 67 -22.50 18.08 -22.55
C SER A 67 -23.98 18.37 -22.26
N GLY A 68 -24.25 19.42 -21.48
CA GLY A 68 -25.60 19.85 -21.13
C GLY A 68 -25.61 20.92 -20.04
N PHE A 69 -26.72 21.66 -19.94
CA PHE A 69 -26.97 22.60 -18.84
C PHE A 69 -27.95 21.94 -17.86
N TYR A 70 -27.47 21.58 -16.67
CA TYR A 70 -28.22 20.85 -15.66
C TYR A 70 -28.50 21.75 -14.44
N GLY A 71 -29.42 22.71 -14.57
CA GLY A 71 -29.72 23.68 -13.51
C GLY A 71 -30.35 23.11 -12.23
N THR A 72 -30.69 21.81 -12.21
CA THR A 72 -31.32 21.12 -11.07
C THR A 72 -30.39 20.13 -10.38
N VAL A 73 -29.15 19.98 -10.83
CA VAL A 73 -28.21 18.98 -10.33
C VAL A 73 -27.03 19.70 -9.69
N CYS A 74 -26.73 19.34 -8.44
CA CYS A 74 -25.51 19.72 -7.74
C CYS A 74 -24.76 18.44 -7.38
N VAL A 75 -23.46 18.38 -7.71
CA VAL A 75 -22.58 17.29 -7.29
C VAL A 75 -21.59 17.87 -6.30
N GLU A 76 -21.65 17.39 -5.08
CA GLU A 76 -20.69 17.69 -4.03
C GLU A 76 -19.99 16.40 -3.63
N LEU A 77 -18.66 16.43 -3.58
CA LEU A 77 -17.83 15.28 -3.27
C LEU A 77 -16.71 15.73 -2.32
N SER A 78 -16.70 15.18 -1.12
CA SER A 78 -15.58 15.29 -0.18
C SER A 78 -15.02 13.89 0.08
N ILE A 79 -13.71 13.72 -0.13
CA ILE A 79 -13.01 12.45 0.07
C ILE A 79 -11.95 12.67 1.15
N GLU A 80 -12.00 11.86 2.20
CA GLU A 80 -11.04 11.91 3.30
C GLU A 80 -10.56 10.50 3.64
N SER A 81 -9.34 10.39 4.15
CA SER A 81 -8.76 9.13 4.65
C SER A 81 -8.85 7.94 3.69
N LEU A 82 -8.75 8.20 2.37
CA LEU A 82 -8.97 7.19 1.33
C LEU A 82 -8.10 5.94 1.52
N ALA A 83 -6.81 6.11 1.84
CA ALA A 83 -5.88 5.00 2.07
C ALA A 83 -6.30 4.12 3.26
N VAL A 84 -6.76 4.73 4.36
CA VAL A 84 -7.23 4.00 5.55
C VAL A 84 -8.51 3.23 5.24
N SER A 85 -9.45 3.89 4.56
CA SER A 85 -10.71 3.27 4.12
C SER A 85 -10.46 2.09 3.19
N ALA A 86 -9.53 2.24 2.23
CA ALA A 86 -9.13 1.17 1.32
C ALA A 86 -8.52 -0.02 2.08
N LEU A 87 -7.62 0.22 3.03
CA LEU A 87 -7.03 -0.84 3.84
C LEU A 87 -8.07 -1.59 4.67
N LEU A 88 -9.00 -0.88 5.31
CA LEU A 88 -10.07 -1.48 6.11
C LEU A 88 -11.09 -2.25 5.25
N GLN A 89 -11.29 -1.83 4.01
CA GLN A 89 -12.22 -2.45 3.07
C GLN A 89 -11.53 -3.34 2.03
N ALA A 90 -10.23 -3.64 2.19
CA ALA A 90 -9.43 -4.33 1.18
C ALA A 90 -10.06 -5.64 0.69
N GLY A 91 -10.69 -6.42 1.59
CA GLY A 91 -11.41 -7.63 1.21
C GLY A 91 -12.59 -7.37 0.25
N LYS A 92 -13.36 -6.29 0.48
CA LYS A 92 -14.48 -5.91 -0.41
C LYS A 92 -13.99 -5.37 -1.75
N VAL A 93 -12.88 -4.65 -1.74
CA VAL A 93 -12.24 -4.14 -2.97
C VAL A 93 -11.81 -5.33 -3.83
N GLN A 94 -11.10 -6.29 -3.24
CA GLN A 94 -10.66 -7.51 -3.93
C GLN A 94 -11.83 -8.30 -4.53
N GLU A 95 -12.93 -8.45 -3.79
CA GLU A 95 -14.16 -9.10 -4.27
C GLU A 95 -14.79 -8.36 -5.45
N MET A 96 -14.87 -7.03 -5.37
CA MET A 96 -15.46 -6.18 -6.42
C MET A 96 -14.62 -6.15 -7.69
N GLU A 97 -13.30 -6.23 -7.57
CA GLU A 97 -12.37 -6.30 -8.69
C GLU A 97 -12.35 -7.69 -9.35
N GLY A 98 -12.99 -8.69 -8.74
CA GLY A 98 -13.07 -10.05 -9.30
C GLY A 98 -11.74 -10.82 -9.28
N ALA A 99 -10.74 -10.30 -8.57
CA ALA A 99 -9.43 -10.91 -8.47
C ALA A 99 -9.45 -12.07 -7.46
N SER A 100 -9.69 -13.29 -7.96
CA SER A 100 -9.54 -14.53 -7.19
C SER A 100 -8.12 -14.60 -6.62
N SER A 101 -7.96 -15.02 -5.36
CA SER A 101 -6.74 -15.02 -4.53
C SER A 101 -5.57 -15.88 -5.03
N ALA A 102 -5.45 -16.10 -6.34
CA ALA A 102 -4.60 -17.09 -6.99
C ALA A 102 -3.48 -16.49 -7.87
N ILE A 103 -3.02 -15.26 -7.61
CA ILE A 103 -1.68 -14.87 -8.04
C ILE A 103 -0.67 -15.32 -6.97
N THR A 104 -0.47 -16.64 -6.91
CA THR A 104 0.60 -17.28 -6.14
C THR A 104 1.95 -16.74 -6.64
N PHE A 105 2.78 -16.26 -5.72
CA PHE A 105 4.19 -15.94 -5.93
C PHE A 105 5.00 -17.22 -6.16
N ASP A 106 4.79 -17.93 -7.27
CA ASP A 106 5.77 -18.92 -7.73
C ASP A 106 5.64 -19.19 -9.23
N VAL A 107 6.41 -18.45 -10.01
CA VAL A 107 6.89 -18.92 -11.32
C VAL A 107 8.40 -18.73 -11.31
N ILE A 108 9.10 -19.60 -10.57
CA ILE A 108 10.51 -19.85 -10.85
C ILE A 108 10.55 -20.62 -12.19
N PRO A 109 11.13 -20.06 -13.26
CA PRO A 109 11.39 -20.86 -14.46
C PRO A 109 12.41 -21.92 -14.07
N GLN A 110 12.01 -23.20 -14.10
CA GLN A 110 12.99 -24.29 -14.02
C GLN A 110 13.88 -24.20 -15.26
N ALA A 111 15.12 -23.77 -15.06
CA ALA A 111 16.16 -23.90 -16.07
C ALA A 111 16.40 -25.40 -16.33
N SER A 112 16.27 -25.81 -17.59
CA SER A 112 16.67 -27.14 -18.07
C SER A 112 18.17 -27.21 -18.30
#